data_AF-A0A6P8L3K6-F1
#
_entry.id   AF-A0A6P8L3K6-F1
#
_cell.length_a   1.000
_cell.length_b   1.000
_cell.length_c   1.000
_cell.angle_alpha   90.00
_cell.angle_beta   90.00
_cell.angle_gamma   90.00
#
_symmetry.space_group_name_H-M   'P 1'
#
loop_
_entity.id
_entity.type
_entity.pdbx_description
1 polymer ?
#
loop_
_entity_poly.entity_id
_entity_poly.type
_entity_poly.pdbx_seq_one_letter_code
_entity_poly.pdbx_strand_id
1 'polypeptide(L)'
;MLLIESVIFMFRTTVALNMAEENQAVDNGLPCNAYLDTRLQEDESMQRILKTFYSSIELLEADTEKALALQAERRLNTNEQIKLDNYLVYSNSTLFFIYLKLQGEDVSNHAVMHDLRRTRDLLARYREINEALAAPRLDMPAAKRFIAAGTHTRFVDMNGVMVTVKQYNKSKEEAPK
;
A
#
# COMPACT_ATOMS: atom_id res chain seq x y z
N MET A 1 10.32 -0.45 5.85
CA MET A 1 10.84 -1.50 4.96
C MET A 1 9.81 -2.60 4.70
N LEU A 2 9.14 -3.15 5.73
CA LEU A 2 8.11 -4.21 5.60
C LEU A 2 6.86 -3.86 4.76
N LEU A 3 6.56 -2.58 4.57
CA LEU A 3 5.33 -2.13 3.89
C LEU A 3 5.48 -1.97 2.37
N ILE A 4 6.71 -1.77 1.90
CA ILE A 4 7.02 -1.76 0.47
C ILE A 4 6.99 -3.21 -0.05
N GLU A 5 7.53 -4.15 0.73
CA GLU A 5 7.47 -5.59 0.49
C GLU A 5 6.03 -6.11 0.37
N SER A 6 5.10 -5.71 1.25
CA SER A 6 3.69 -6.15 1.18
C SER A 6 2.95 -5.66 -0.07
N VAL A 7 3.19 -4.41 -0.50
CA VAL A 7 2.55 -3.85 -1.70
C VAL A 7 3.16 -4.46 -2.97
N ILE A 8 4.47 -4.67 -2.98
CA ILE A 8 5.18 -5.39 -4.06
C ILE A 8 4.72 -6.86 -4.13
N PHE A 9 4.48 -7.52 -2.99
CA PHE A 9 4.00 -8.89 -2.93
C PHE A 9 2.55 -9.02 -3.44
N MET A 10 1.67 -8.08 -3.07
CA MET A 10 0.29 -8.06 -3.58
C MET A 10 0.27 -7.83 -5.10
N PHE A 11 1.07 -6.89 -5.61
CA PHE A 11 1.22 -6.66 -7.05
C PHE A 11 1.85 -7.86 -7.78
N ARG A 12 2.90 -8.50 -7.23
CA ARG A 12 3.49 -9.72 -7.81
C ARG A 12 2.51 -10.88 -7.89
N THR A 13 1.61 -11.03 -6.91
CA THR A 13 0.65 -12.15 -6.90
C THR A 13 -0.46 -11.95 -7.94
N THR A 14 -0.96 -10.73 -8.10
CA THR A 14 -1.97 -10.39 -9.11
C THR A 14 -1.38 -10.44 -10.53
N VAL A 15 -0.15 -9.96 -10.71
CA VAL A 15 0.55 -10.05 -12.01
C VAL A 15 0.90 -11.51 -12.33
N ALA A 16 1.37 -12.32 -11.37
CA ALA A 16 1.66 -13.74 -11.60
C ALA A 16 0.42 -14.58 -11.96
N LEU A 17 -0.76 -14.22 -11.43
CA LEU A 17 -2.02 -14.83 -11.83
C LEU A 17 -2.39 -14.49 -13.28
N ASN A 18 -2.10 -13.27 -13.75
CA ASN A 18 -2.32 -12.86 -15.14
C ASN A 18 -1.26 -13.45 -16.09
N MET A 19 -0.03 -13.67 -15.63
CA MET A 19 1.05 -14.32 -16.40
C MET A 19 0.83 -15.81 -16.65
N ALA A 20 -0.12 -16.46 -15.95
CA ALA A 20 -0.46 -17.87 -16.17
C ALA A 20 -1.31 -18.10 -17.44
N GLU A 21 -1.89 -17.06 -18.02
CA GLU A 21 -2.80 -17.17 -19.17
C GLU A 21 -2.19 -16.78 -20.54
N GLU A 22 -0.94 -16.30 -20.60
CA GLU A 22 -0.34 -15.86 -21.87
C GLU A 22 1.01 -16.56 -22.13
N ASN A 23 0.94 -17.85 -22.44
CA ASN A 23 2.07 -18.59 -23.01
C ASN A 23 1.99 -18.59 -24.53
N GLN A 24 2.52 -17.52 -25.16
CA GLN A 24 3.01 -17.58 -26.54
C GLN A 24 4.09 -16.52 -26.76
N ALA A 25 5.31 -16.81 -26.29
CA ALA A 25 6.49 -16.05 -26.66
C ALA A 25 6.89 -16.40 -28.10
N VAL A 26 6.56 -15.53 -29.05
CA VAL A 26 7.17 -15.53 -30.37
C VAL A 26 8.61 -15.03 -30.20
N ASP A 27 9.58 -15.89 -30.50
CA ASP A 27 11.03 -15.60 -30.49
C ASP A 27 11.40 -14.65 -31.64
N ASN A 28 10.91 -13.42 -31.55
CA ASN A 28 11.44 -12.30 -32.32
C ASN A 28 12.50 -11.66 -31.41
N GLY A 29 13.76 -11.70 -31.82
CA GLY A 29 14.87 -11.11 -31.06
C GLY A 29 14.56 -9.69 -30.59
N LEU A 30 15.16 -9.28 -29.46
CA LEU A 30 14.85 -8.01 -28.80
C LEU A 30 14.90 -6.85 -29.82
N PRO A 31 13.86 -6.01 -29.95
CA PRO A 31 13.81 -4.94 -30.95
C PRO A 31 14.97 -3.94 -30.83
N CYS A 32 15.62 -3.89 -29.66
CA CYS A 32 16.79 -3.07 -29.39
C CYS A 32 18.10 -3.61 -30.00
N ASN A 33 18.16 -4.87 -30.45
CA ASN A 33 19.40 -5.48 -30.98
C ASN A 33 19.97 -4.70 -32.17
N ALA A 34 19.13 -4.04 -32.97
CA ALA A 34 19.55 -3.19 -34.08
C ALA A 34 20.39 -1.97 -33.65
N TYR A 35 20.31 -1.56 -32.38
CA TYR A 35 20.97 -0.36 -31.84
C TYR A 35 22.18 -0.69 -30.94
N LEU A 36 22.42 -1.98 -30.67
CA LEU A 36 23.51 -2.43 -29.81
C LEU A 36 24.78 -2.70 -30.61
N ASP A 37 25.91 -2.28 -30.08
CA ASP A 37 27.22 -2.68 -30.58
C ASP A 37 27.42 -4.20 -30.43
N THR A 38 28.18 -4.84 -31.32
CA THR A 38 28.34 -6.31 -31.35
C THR A 38 28.82 -6.87 -30.03
N ARG A 39 29.70 -6.15 -29.32
CA ARG A 39 30.18 -6.53 -27.99
C ARG A 39 29.09 -6.56 -26.92
N LEU A 40 28.08 -5.69 -27.03
CA LEU A 40 26.94 -5.64 -26.11
C LEU A 40 25.85 -6.65 -26.49
N GLN A 41 25.83 -7.10 -27.75
CA GLN A 41 24.96 -8.19 -28.20
C GLN A 41 25.43 -9.54 -27.62
N GLU A 42 26.74 -9.73 -27.52
CA GLU A 42 27.34 -10.96 -26.99
C GLU A 42 27.32 -11.05 -25.45
N ASP A 43 27.14 -9.92 -24.75
CA ASP A 43 27.07 -9.90 -23.28
C ASP A 43 25.71 -10.41 -22.77
N GLU A 44 25.69 -11.66 -22.32
CA GLU A 44 24.49 -12.29 -21.76
C GLU A 44 23.90 -11.54 -20.55
N SER A 45 24.74 -10.90 -19.72
CA SER A 45 24.28 -10.20 -18.52
C SER A 45 23.51 -8.93 -18.90
N MET A 46 24.05 -8.16 -19.84
CA MET A 46 23.41 -6.98 -20.39
C MET A 46 22.12 -7.34 -21.13
N GLN A 47 22.15 -8.40 -21.94
CA GLN A 47 20.97 -8.88 -22.67
C GLN A 47 19.83 -9.28 -21.72
N ARG A 48 20.13 -9.93 -20.59
CA ARG A 48 19.11 -10.26 -19.59
C ARG A 48 18.50 -9.01 -18.97
N ILE A 49 19.31 -8.00 -18.63
CA ILE A 49 18.83 -6.74 -18.07
C ILE A 49 17.93 -6.02 -19.08
N LEU A 50 18.35 -5.93 -20.34
CA LEU A 50 17.58 -5.28 -21.40
C LEU A 50 16.26 -6.01 -21.69
N LYS A 51 16.26 -7.34 -21.76
CA LYS A 51 15.04 -8.14 -21.89
C LYS A 51 14.07 -7.88 -20.75
N THR A 52 14.56 -7.92 -19.51
CA THR A 52 13.74 -7.67 -18.31
C THR A 52 13.18 -6.25 -18.30
N PHE A 53 13.99 -5.28 -18.68
CA PHE A 53 13.59 -3.88 -18.75
C PHE A 53 12.51 -3.66 -19.82
N TYR A 54 12.69 -4.24 -21.01
CA TYR A 54 11.74 -4.14 -22.09
C TYR A 54 10.39 -4.77 -21.75
N SER A 55 10.37 -6.00 -21.21
CA SER A 55 9.13 -6.63 -20.75
C SER A 55 8.44 -5.83 -19.64
N SER A 56 9.23 -5.15 -18.78
CA SER A 56 8.65 -4.27 -17.76
C SER A 56 7.99 -3.02 -18.36
N ILE A 57 8.52 -2.50 -19.46
CA ILE A 57 7.92 -1.38 -20.20
C ILE A 57 6.62 -1.82 -20.86
N GLU A 58 6.59 -2.98 -21.52
CA GLU A 58 5.36 -3.51 -22.17
C GLU A 58 4.23 -3.69 -21.15
N LEU A 59 4.54 -4.25 -19.98
CA LEU A 59 3.57 -4.38 -18.90
C LEU A 59 3.08 -3.01 -18.40
N LEU A 60 3.99 -2.06 -18.24
CA LEU A 60 3.65 -0.71 -17.78
C LEU A 60 2.80 0.06 -18.79
N GLU A 61 3.06 -0.12 -20.09
CA GLU A 61 2.27 0.45 -21.18
C GLU A 61 0.84 -0.08 -21.13
N ALA A 62 0.68 -1.40 -21.08
CA ALA A 62 -0.64 -2.04 -20.97
C ALA A 62 -1.43 -1.59 -19.72
N ASP A 63 -0.77 -1.47 -18.57
CA ASP A 63 -1.41 -0.97 -17.34
C ASP A 63 -1.78 0.52 -17.44
N THR A 64 -0.95 1.32 -18.09
CA THR A 64 -1.21 2.76 -18.31
C THR A 64 -2.38 2.95 -19.27
N GLU A 65 -2.47 2.17 -20.35
CA GLU A 65 -3.61 2.20 -21.27
C GLU A 65 -4.93 1.87 -20.56
N LYS A 66 -4.94 0.82 -19.73
CA LYS A 66 -6.11 0.48 -18.89
C LYS A 66 -6.48 1.62 -17.94
N ALA A 67 -5.49 2.23 -17.30
CA ALA A 67 -5.71 3.35 -16.39
C ALA A 67 -6.32 4.57 -17.11
N LEU A 68 -5.85 4.89 -18.31
CA LEU A 68 -6.39 5.97 -19.13
C LEU A 68 -7.81 5.68 -19.62
N ALA A 69 -8.10 4.44 -20.01
CA ALA A 69 -9.45 4.01 -20.37
C ALA A 69 -10.43 4.20 -19.19
N LEU A 70 -10.04 3.75 -17.99
CA LEU A 70 -10.83 3.95 -16.77
C LEU A 70 -11.05 5.43 -16.43
N GLN A 71 -10.04 6.27 -16.66
CA GLN A 71 -10.15 7.72 -16.44
C GLN A 71 -11.18 8.35 -17.39
N ALA A 72 -11.23 7.90 -18.65
CA ALA A 72 -12.15 8.40 -19.66
C ALA A 72 -13.61 8.03 -19.40
N GLU A 73 -13.86 6.86 -18.78
CA GLU A 73 -15.21 6.35 -18.57
C GLU A 73 -16.06 7.14 -17.55
N ARG A 74 -15.45 8.00 -16.71
CA ARG A 74 -16.11 8.88 -15.70
C ARG A 74 -17.17 8.20 -14.80
N ARG A 75 -17.17 6.87 -14.71
CA ARG A 75 -18.12 6.07 -13.90
C ARG A 75 -17.61 5.70 -12.51
N LEU A 76 -16.37 6.09 -12.19
CA LEU A 76 -15.71 5.71 -10.95
C LEU A 76 -16.33 6.42 -9.74
N ASN A 77 -16.42 5.70 -8.62
CA ASN A 77 -16.77 6.36 -7.35
C ASN A 77 -15.60 7.24 -6.87
N THR A 78 -15.85 8.14 -5.92
CA THR A 78 -14.82 9.08 -5.43
C THR A 78 -13.56 8.37 -4.93
N ASN A 79 -13.69 7.22 -4.25
CA ASN A 79 -12.54 6.48 -3.74
C ASN A 79 -11.72 5.82 -4.86
N GLU A 80 -12.39 5.27 -5.87
CA GLU A 80 -11.76 4.71 -7.08
C GLU A 80 -11.07 5.78 -7.91
N GLN A 81 -11.69 6.95 -8.04
CA GLN A 81 -11.09 8.09 -8.71
C GLN A 81 -9.82 8.55 -8.00
N ILE A 82 -9.86 8.67 -6.66
CA ILE A 82 -8.67 9.00 -5.86
C ILE A 82 -7.57 7.94 -6.03
N LYS A 83 -7.92 6.65 -6.06
CA LYS A 83 -6.94 5.57 -6.33
C LYS A 83 -6.27 5.73 -7.69
N LEU A 84 -7.08 5.96 -8.72
CA LEU A 84 -6.61 6.11 -10.09
C LEU A 84 -5.71 7.35 -10.24
N ASP A 85 -6.13 8.48 -9.69
CA ASP A 85 -5.36 9.73 -9.74
C ASP A 85 -4.02 9.59 -8.99
N ASN A 86 -4.00 8.95 -7.82
CA ASN A 86 -2.76 8.68 -7.10
C ASN A 86 -1.81 7.79 -7.92
N TYR A 87 -2.34 6.77 -8.58
CA TYR A 87 -1.55 5.90 -9.47
C TYR A 87 -0.95 6.70 -10.63
N LEU A 88 -1.76 7.46 -11.37
CA LEU A 88 -1.31 8.22 -12.54
C LEU A 88 -0.24 9.25 -12.20
N VAL A 89 -0.42 10.00 -11.10
CA VAL A 89 0.57 11.02 -10.66
C VAL A 89 1.89 10.36 -10.25
N TYR A 90 1.83 9.24 -9.52
CA TYR A 90 3.02 8.50 -9.10
C TYR A 90 3.76 7.88 -10.28
N SER A 91 3.04 7.21 -11.18
CA SER A 91 3.61 6.60 -12.38
C SER A 91 4.27 7.65 -13.26
N ASN A 92 3.60 8.78 -13.52
CA ASN A 92 4.15 9.84 -14.36
C ASN A 92 5.43 10.45 -13.76
N SER A 93 5.42 10.79 -12.47
CA SER A 93 6.59 11.36 -11.78
C SER A 93 7.78 10.40 -11.76
N THR A 94 7.51 9.10 -11.57
CA THR A 94 8.54 8.06 -11.52
C THR A 94 9.11 7.76 -12.91
N LEU A 95 8.26 7.70 -13.93
CA LEU A 95 8.68 7.52 -15.32
C LEU A 95 9.61 8.65 -15.76
N PHE A 96 9.27 9.89 -15.41
CA PHE A 96 10.12 11.03 -15.73
C PHE A 96 11.46 10.97 -14.98
N PHE A 97 11.47 10.53 -13.73
CA PHE A 97 12.72 10.28 -13.00
C PHE A 97 13.58 9.19 -13.65
N ILE A 98 12.98 8.07 -14.08
CA ILE A 98 13.67 6.98 -14.78
C ILE A 98 14.24 7.50 -16.10
N TYR A 99 13.48 8.29 -16.86
CA TYR A 99 13.93 8.91 -18.10
C TYR A 99 15.21 9.74 -17.89
N LEU A 100 15.23 10.63 -16.89
CA LEU A 100 16.42 11.45 -16.57
C LEU A 100 17.63 10.57 -16.19
N LYS A 101 17.40 9.49 -15.44
CA LYS A 101 18.45 8.52 -15.09
C LYS A 101 19.01 7.80 -16.31
N LEU A 102 18.17 7.43 -17.28
CA LEU A 102 18.60 6.80 -18.52
C LEU A 102 19.39 7.74 -19.42
N GLN A 103 19.10 9.05 -19.38
CA GLN A 103 19.91 10.08 -20.06
C GLN A 103 21.25 10.36 -19.36
N GLY A 104 21.48 9.79 -18.16
CA GLY A 104 22.68 10.05 -17.37
C GLY A 104 22.70 11.42 -16.68
N GLU A 105 21.55 12.08 -16.55
CA GLU A 105 21.44 13.38 -15.91
C GLU A 105 21.53 13.28 -14.38
N ASP A 106 22.16 14.27 -13.74
CA ASP A 106 22.17 14.33 -12.28
C ASP A 106 20.83 14.86 -11.75
N VAL A 107 20.12 13.97 -11.08
CA VAL A 107 18.77 14.21 -10.58
C VAL A 107 18.78 14.82 -9.17
N SER A 108 19.94 14.97 -8.53
CA SER A 108 20.07 15.42 -7.13
C SER A 108 19.43 16.80 -6.88
N ASN A 109 19.62 17.73 -7.82
CA ASN A 109 19.08 19.09 -7.76
C ASN A 109 17.88 19.31 -8.72
N HIS A 110 17.39 18.24 -9.35
CA HIS A 110 16.32 18.34 -10.34
C HIS A 110 14.95 18.46 -9.66
N ALA A 111 14.05 19.28 -10.23
CA ALA A 111 12.71 19.54 -9.67
C ALA A 111 11.86 18.26 -9.50
N VAL A 112 12.13 17.23 -10.29
CA VAL A 112 11.47 15.90 -10.19
C VAL A 112 11.56 15.30 -8.79
N MET A 113 12.65 15.55 -8.04
CA MET A 113 12.79 15.03 -6.68
C MET A 113 11.75 15.65 -5.73
N HIS A 114 11.38 16.91 -5.96
CA HIS A 114 10.32 17.56 -5.24
C HIS A 114 8.96 16.94 -5.57
N ASP A 115 8.69 16.64 -6.84
CA ASP A 115 7.44 16.03 -7.28
C ASP A 115 7.30 14.58 -6.79
N LEU A 116 8.38 13.81 -6.78
CA LEU A 116 8.43 12.49 -6.16
C LEU A 116 8.14 12.57 -4.66
N ARG A 117 8.74 13.53 -3.94
CA ARG A 117 8.47 13.72 -2.51
C ARG A 117 7.01 14.07 -2.27
N ARG A 118 6.46 15.01 -3.03
CA ARG A 118 5.05 15.41 -2.96
C ARG A 118 4.13 14.22 -3.18
N THR A 119 4.39 13.42 -4.21
CA THR A 119 3.54 12.27 -4.54
C THR A 119 3.61 11.19 -3.48
N ARG A 120 4.80 10.93 -2.92
CA ARG A 120 4.96 10.03 -1.78
C ARG A 120 4.17 10.49 -0.57
N ASP A 121 4.19 11.80 -0.27
CA ASP A 121 3.47 12.36 0.88
C ASP A 121 1.94 12.28 0.66
N LEU A 122 1.46 12.43 -0.59
CA LEU A 122 0.04 12.19 -0.94
C LEU A 122 -0.37 10.73 -0.74
N LEU A 123 0.47 9.79 -1.19
CA LEU A 123 0.21 8.36 -1.03
C LEU A 123 0.19 7.93 0.44
N ALA A 124 1.08 8.50 1.26
CA ALA A 124 1.10 8.26 2.71
C ALA A 124 -0.22 8.73 3.36
N ARG A 125 -0.69 9.93 3.04
CA ARG A 125 -1.97 10.45 3.54
C ARG A 125 -3.15 9.60 3.09
N TYR A 126 -3.19 9.22 1.81
CA TYR A 126 -4.22 8.33 1.29
C TYR A 126 -4.28 7.01 2.08
N ARG A 127 -3.10 6.46 2.40
CA ARG A 127 -3.02 5.24 3.20
C ARG A 127 -3.51 5.44 4.63
N GLU A 128 -3.10 6.51 5.31
CA GLU A 128 -3.57 6.83 6.67
C GLU A 128 -5.10 6.92 6.73
N ILE A 129 -5.72 7.55 5.73
CA ILE A 129 -7.18 7.66 5.63
C ILE A 129 -7.81 6.26 5.49
N ASN A 130 -7.28 5.40 4.62
CA ASN A 130 -7.83 4.05 4.44
C ASN A 130 -7.64 3.17 5.68
N GLU A 131 -6.50 3.26 6.35
CA GLU A 131 -6.25 2.54 7.61
C GLU A 131 -7.21 3.01 8.71
N ALA A 132 -7.46 4.32 8.81
CA ALA A 132 -8.44 4.86 9.75
C ALA A 132 -9.88 4.44 9.43
N LEU A 133 -10.22 4.27 8.15
CA LEU A 133 -11.53 3.76 7.72
C LEU A 133 -11.70 2.26 8.02
N ALA A 134 -10.62 1.48 7.88
CA ALA A 134 -10.60 0.05 8.16
C ALA A 134 -10.47 -0.30 9.65
N ALA A 135 -10.07 0.67 10.50
CA ALA A 135 -9.87 0.44 11.92
C ALA A 135 -11.18 0.00 12.63
N PRO A 136 -11.10 -0.99 13.55
CA PRO A 136 -12.27 -1.44 14.30
C PRO A 136 -12.81 -0.30 15.17
N ARG A 137 -14.10 -0.01 15.02
CA ARG A 137 -14.79 1.04 15.77
C ARG A 137 -15.43 0.45 17.03
N LEU A 138 -15.37 1.20 18.13
CA LEU A 138 -16.04 0.83 19.37
C LEU A 138 -17.56 0.86 19.18
N ASP A 139 -18.24 -0.21 19.58
CA ASP A 139 -19.71 -0.22 19.70
C ASP A 139 -20.12 0.70 20.85
N MET A 140 -20.48 1.93 20.52
CA MET A 140 -20.90 2.95 21.47
C MET A 140 -22.11 2.51 22.34
N PRO A 141 -23.18 1.90 21.79
CA PRO A 141 -24.22 1.26 22.59
C PRO A 141 -23.72 0.23 23.60
N ALA A 142 -22.82 -0.69 23.21
CA ALA A 142 -22.25 -1.66 24.13
C ALA A 142 -21.39 -0.99 25.21
N ALA A 143 -20.54 -0.04 24.83
CA ALA A 143 -19.71 0.73 25.75
C ALA A 143 -20.55 1.47 26.80
N LYS A 144 -21.66 2.10 26.39
CA LYS A 144 -22.60 2.76 27.31
C LYS A 144 -23.20 1.77 28.33
N ARG A 145 -23.56 0.56 27.91
CA ARG A 145 -24.06 -0.49 28.81
C ARG A 145 -23.00 -0.91 29.84
N PHE A 146 -21.75 -1.10 29.41
CA PHE A 146 -20.66 -1.44 30.32
C PHE A 146 -20.36 -0.32 31.32
N ILE A 147 -20.33 0.93 30.87
CA ILE A 147 -20.14 2.09 31.74
C ILE A 147 -21.28 2.18 32.76
N ALA A 148 -22.54 2.12 32.32
CA ALA A 148 -23.69 2.18 33.21
C ALA A 148 -23.65 1.06 34.26
N ALA A 149 -23.40 -0.18 33.84
CA ALA A 149 -23.25 -1.32 34.76
C ALA A 149 -22.13 -1.11 35.78
N GLY A 150 -20.96 -0.59 35.33
CA GLY A 150 -19.82 -0.32 36.20
C GLY A 150 -20.01 0.86 37.15
N THR A 151 -20.78 1.89 36.76
CA THR A 151 -21.02 3.08 37.62
C THR A 151 -21.86 2.78 38.86
N HIS A 152 -22.70 1.73 38.84
CA HIS A 152 -23.52 1.34 39.98
C HIS A 152 -22.79 0.40 40.97
N THR A 153 -21.63 -0.12 40.60
CA THR A 153 -20.79 -0.96 41.47
C THR A 153 -19.74 -0.11 42.17
N ARG A 154 -20.00 0.28 43.42
CA ARG A 154 -18.99 0.88 44.29
C ARG A 154 -18.07 -0.21 44.83
N PHE A 155 -16.77 -0.05 44.62
CA PHE A 155 -15.73 -0.92 45.18
C PHE A 155 -15.13 -0.29 46.43
N VAL A 156 -14.76 -1.14 47.38
CA VAL A 156 -14.09 -0.77 48.64
C VAL A 156 -12.86 -1.66 48.77
N ASP A 157 -11.75 -1.07 49.20
CA ASP A 157 -10.56 -1.84 49.51
C ASP A 157 -10.76 -2.59 50.84
N MET A 158 -10.52 -3.90 50.82
CA MET A 158 -10.45 -4.73 52.02
C MET A 158 -9.14 -5.52 52.01
N ASN A 159 -8.20 -5.07 52.84
CA ASN A 159 -6.87 -5.68 53.03
C ASN A 159 -6.04 -5.80 51.73
N GLY A 160 -6.10 -4.79 50.85
CA GLY A 160 -5.37 -4.74 49.58
C GLY A 160 -6.10 -5.41 48.41
N VAL A 161 -7.35 -5.85 48.61
CA VAL A 161 -8.19 -6.44 47.57
C VAL A 161 -9.46 -5.62 47.39
N MET A 162 -9.73 -5.18 46.16
CA MET A 162 -10.93 -4.42 45.81
C MET A 162 -12.15 -5.34 45.74
N VAL A 163 -13.09 -5.15 46.66
CA VAL A 163 -14.34 -5.92 46.72
C VAL A 163 -15.54 -4.99 46.53
N THR A 164 -16.68 -5.53 46.09
CA THR A 164 -17.90 -4.72 46.00
C THR A 164 -18.41 -4.36 47.40
N VAL A 165 -19.07 -3.21 47.57
CA VAL A 165 -19.68 -2.80 48.86
C VAL A 165 -20.58 -3.90 49.44
N LYS A 166 -21.32 -4.62 48.58
CA LYS A 166 -22.19 -5.72 49.01
C LYS A 166 -21.38 -6.87 49.64
N GLN A 167 -20.26 -7.24 49.04
CA GLN A 167 -19.36 -8.27 49.59
C GLN A 167 -18.69 -7.78 50.88
N TYR A 168 -18.27 -6.51 50.92
CA TYR A 168 -17.67 -5.88 52.11
C TYR A 168 -18.62 -5.89 53.32
N ASN A 169 -19.89 -5.52 53.10
CA ASN A 169 -20.88 -5.51 54.19
C ASN A 169 -21.21 -6.93 54.65
N LYS A 170 -21.34 -7.88 53.72
CA LYS A 170 -21.59 -9.29 54.04
C LYS A 170 -20.45 -9.89 54.89
N SER A 171 -19.19 -9.64 54.56
CA SER A 171 -18.06 -10.13 55.36
C SER A 171 -17.98 -9.50 56.75
N LYS A 172 -18.46 -8.25 56.92
CA LYS A 172 -18.56 -7.63 58.26
C LYS A 172 -19.62 -8.30 59.12
N GLU A 173 -20.74 -8.69 58.51
CA GLU A 173 -21.84 -9.38 59.19
C GLU A 173 -21.49 -10.83 59.56
N GLU A 174 -20.68 -11.50 58.72
CA GLU A 174 -20.23 -12.88 58.91
C GLU A 174 -18.99 -12.99 59.83
N ALA A 175 -18.37 -11.86 60.23
CA ALA A 175 -17.24 -11.88 61.15
C ALA A 175 -17.69 -12.30 62.57
N PRO A 176 -17.07 -13.32 63.20
CA PRO A 176 -17.44 -13.75 64.54
C PRO A 176 -17.16 -12.62 65.56
N LYS A 177 -18.10 -12.40 66.47
CA LYS A 177 -17.99 -11.43 67.58
C LYS A 177 -17.00 -11.88 68.64
#